data_AF-A0AA51QXP0-F1
#
_entry.id   AF-A0AA51QXP0-F1
#
_cell.length_a   1.000
_cell.length_b   1.000
_cell.length_c   1.000
_cell.angle_alpha   90.00
_cell.angle_beta   90.00
_cell.angle_gamma   90.00
#
_symmetry.space_group_name_H-M   'P 1'
#
loop_
_entity.id
_entity.type
_entity.pdbx_description
1 polymer ?
#
loop_
_entity_poly.entity_id
_entity_poly.type
_entity_poly.pdbx_seq_one_letter_code
_entity_poly.pdbx_strand_id
1 'polypeptide(L)'
;MAVTAWAAGQRITADRLNGMLPRWSSWTPTWSTNTGSATPSFGNAVISCEYCQTGDLVTARFEVVFGSTTNFGGGTGSDNWRFSLPVTAASTVNAAGHFELDHSGFVRTYGRARITTTSVFEIEVSTGRVDGTTTTNAGLIDALTPETWANGDGIRGTLHYRSA
;
A
#
# COMPACT_ATOMS: atom_id res chain seq x y z
N MET A 1 4.82 -11.85 12.15
CA MET A 1 4.86 -13.18 12.83
C MET A 1 3.71 -13.98 12.26
N ALA A 2 3.98 -15.04 11.49
CA ALA A 2 2.92 -15.83 10.84
C ALA A 2 2.15 -16.65 11.89
N VAL A 3 0.82 -16.62 11.86
CA VAL A 3 -0.04 -17.41 12.76
C VAL A 3 0.05 -18.88 12.33
N THR A 4 0.56 -19.77 13.18
CA THR A 4 0.59 -21.21 12.86
C THR A 4 -0.85 -21.76 12.83
N ALA A 5 -1.20 -22.50 11.77
CA ALA A 5 -2.52 -23.10 11.63
C ALA A 5 -2.82 -24.11 12.74
N TRP A 6 -4.06 -24.11 13.24
CA TRP A 6 -4.53 -25.03 14.27
C TRP A 6 -4.76 -26.42 13.70
N ALA A 7 -4.31 -27.45 14.42
CA ALA A 7 -4.68 -28.83 14.15
C ALA A 7 -5.75 -29.31 15.14
N ALA A 8 -6.65 -30.18 14.67
CA ALA A 8 -7.64 -30.80 15.53
C ALA A 8 -6.96 -31.54 16.71
N GLY A 9 -7.55 -31.42 17.90
CA GLY A 9 -7.02 -32.03 19.13
C GLY A 9 -5.91 -31.25 19.83
N GLN A 10 -5.49 -30.09 19.30
CA GLN A 10 -4.52 -29.25 19.98
C GLN A 10 -5.11 -28.55 21.22
N ARG A 11 -4.35 -28.55 22.32
CA ARG A 11 -4.71 -27.84 23.55
C ARG A 11 -4.59 -26.33 23.36
N ILE A 12 -5.62 -25.60 23.76
CA ILE A 12 -5.56 -24.13 23.90
C ILE A 12 -4.76 -23.80 25.17
N THR A 13 -3.62 -23.13 25.01
CA THR A 13 -2.84 -22.55 26.12
C THR A 13 -2.95 -21.03 26.08
N ALA A 14 -2.58 -20.34 27.17
CA ALA A 14 -2.56 -18.88 27.21
C ALA A 14 -1.67 -18.30 26.10
N ASP A 15 -0.48 -18.86 25.89
CA ASP A 15 0.44 -18.43 24.82
C ASP A 15 -0.17 -18.62 23.43
N ARG A 16 -0.87 -19.74 23.20
CA ARG A 16 -1.54 -19.98 21.92
C ARG A 16 -2.70 -19.03 21.70
N LEU A 17 -3.50 -18.76 22.73
CA LEU A 17 -4.58 -17.77 22.65
C LEU A 17 -4.02 -16.38 22.37
N ASN A 18 -2.95 -15.98 23.07
CA ASN A 18 -2.25 -14.71 22.83
C ASN A 18 -1.66 -14.61 21.42
N GLY A 19 -1.21 -15.72 20.84
CA GLY A 19 -0.73 -15.81 19.46
C GLY A 19 -1.85 -15.83 18.40
N MET A 20 -3.10 -16.10 18.78
CA MET A 20 -4.27 -16.01 17.87
C MET A 20 -4.78 -14.59 17.71
N LEU A 21 -4.57 -13.73 18.72
CA LEU A 21 -5.12 -12.39 18.70
C LEU A 21 -4.33 -11.54 17.71
N PRO A 22 -4.96 -11.05 16.63
CA PRO A 22 -4.29 -10.19 15.66
C PRO A 22 -3.82 -8.94 16.39
N ARG A 23 -2.52 -8.66 16.33
CA ARG A 23 -1.94 -7.42 16.86
C ARG A 23 -1.45 -6.58 15.70
N TRP A 24 -1.83 -5.31 15.71
CA TRP A 24 -1.29 -4.33 14.77
C TRP A 24 0.21 -4.22 14.98
N SER A 25 0.94 -4.39 13.88
CA SER A 25 2.39 -4.27 13.81
C SER A 25 2.73 -3.21 12.78
N SER A 26 3.66 -2.32 13.11
CA SER A 26 4.19 -1.36 12.16
C SER A 26 4.98 -2.07 11.07
N TRP A 27 4.90 -1.56 9.85
CA TRP A 27 5.71 -2.04 8.74
C TRP A 27 6.09 -0.86 7.86
N THR A 28 7.34 -0.78 7.43
CA THR A 28 7.78 0.24 6.47
C THR A 28 7.84 -0.40 5.08
N PRO A 29 6.99 0.04 4.13
CA PRO A 29 7.06 -0.44 2.76
C PRO A 29 8.42 -0.16 2.14
N THR A 30 8.93 -1.10 1.35
CA THR A 30 9.96 -0.77 0.38
C THR A 30 9.26 -0.11 -0.81
N TRP A 31 9.69 1.10 -1.16
CA TRP A 31 9.21 1.82 -2.33
C TRP A 31 10.18 1.61 -3.48
N SER A 32 9.65 1.11 -4.58
CA SER A 32 10.40 0.72 -5.78
C SER A 32 9.58 1.07 -7.01
N THR A 33 10.10 0.74 -8.19
CA THR A 33 9.36 0.86 -9.44
C THR A 33 9.33 -0.46 -10.20
N ASN A 34 8.40 -0.59 -11.15
CA ASN A 34 8.29 -1.80 -11.97
C ASN A 34 9.48 -2.02 -12.92
N THR A 35 10.20 -0.96 -13.33
CA THR A 35 11.39 -1.09 -14.20
C THR A 35 12.71 -0.95 -13.44
N GLY A 36 12.69 -0.35 -12.25
CA GLY A 36 13.89 -0.05 -11.46
C GLY A 36 14.72 1.14 -11.98
N SER A 37 14.25 1.84 -13.01
CA SER A 37 15.00 2.91 -13.69
C SER A 37 15.13 4.19 -12.86
N ALA A 38 14.08 4.57 -12.14
CA ALA A 38 14.04 5.79 -11.35
C ALA A 38 13.56 5.49 -9.91
N THR A 39 14.41 4.80 -9.14
CA THR A 39 14.05 4.33 -7.79
C THR A 39 13.75 5.50 -6.84
N PRO A 40 12.52 5.59 -6.29
CA PRO A 40 12.12 6.62 -5.34
C PRO A 40 12.67 6.34 -3.93
N SER A 41 12.63 7.35 -3.06
CA SER A 41 12.98 7.22 -1.65
C SER A 41 12.15 8.15 -0.78
N PHE A 42 11.73 7.66 0.39
CA PHE A 42 10.86 8.41 1.30
C PHE A 42 11.48 9.70 1.88
N GLY A 43 12.80 9.79 2.01
CA GLY A 43 13.43 10.96 2.65
C GLY A 43 12.88 11.20 4.06
N ASN A 44 12.32 12.39 4.29
CA ASN A 44 11.69 12.81 5.55
C ASN A 44 10.16 12.64 5.57
N ALA A 45 9.60 11.77 4.72
CA ALA A 45 8.18 11.44 4.76
C ALA A 45 7.74 10.85 6.11
N VAL A 46 6.50 11.12 6.50
CA VAL A 46 5.85 10.47 7.65
C VAL A 46 5.20 9.18 7.18
N ILE A 47 5.67 8.05 7.71
CA ILE A 47 5.19 6.71 7.33
C ILE A 47 4.46 6.11 8.53
N SER A 48 3.15 5.94 8.39
CA SER A 48 2.27 5.34 9.40
C SER A 48 1.53 4.13 8.80
N CYS A 49 2.31 3.12 8.42
CA CYS A 49 1.78 1.87 7.89
C CYS A 49 1.77 0.80 8.99
N GLU A 50 0.64 0.11 9.11
CA GLU A 50 0.41 -0.92 10.11
C GLU A 50 -0.40 -2.07 9.52
N TYR A 51 -0.21 -3.28 10.03
CA TYR A 51 -0.96 -4.46 9.58
C TYR A 51 -1.24 -5.42 10.71
N CYS A 52 -2.28 -6.23 10.54
CA CYS A 52 -2.54 -7.40 11.35
C CYS A 52 -2.93 -8.59 10.45
N GLN A 53 -2.76 -9.79 10.97
CA GLN A 53 -3.09 -11.02 10.26
C GLN A 53 -3.97 -11.91 11.14
N THR A 54 -5.09 -12.35 10.58
CA THR A 54 -6.06 -13.25 11.24
C THR A 54 -6.23 -14.48 10.35
N GLY A 55 -5.65 -15.62 10.74
CA GLY A 55 -5.56 -16.77 9.84
C GLY A 55 -4.74 -16.43 8.60
N ASP A 56 -5.31 -16.63 7.41
CA ASP A 56 -4.71 -16.24 6.14
C ASP A 56 -5.18 -14.86 5.63
N LEU A 57 -6.05 -14.15 6.35
CA LEU A 57 -6.44 -12.79 6.01
C LEU A 57 -5.44 -11.79 6.57
N VAL A 58 -4.84 -11.00 5.68
CA VAL A 58 -4.03 -9.83 6.05
C VAL A 58 -4.86 -8.58 5.83
N THR A 59 -4.93 -7.74 6.87
CA THR A 59 -5.49 -6.39 6.79
C THR A 59 -4.37 -5.40 7.09
N ALA A 60 -4.18 -4.42 6.21
CA ALA A 60 -3.19 -3.37 6.41
C ALA A 60 -3.81 -1.98 6.23
N ARG A 61 -3.35 -1.03 7.02
CA ARG A 61 -3.53 0.40 6.83
C ARG A 61 -2.22 0.95 6.31
N PHE A 62 -2.31 1.75 5.25
CA PHE A 62 -1.17 2.41 4.67
C PHE A 62 -1.42 3.92 4.74
N GLU A 63 -0.46 4.67 5.26
CA GLU A 63 -0.51 6.12 5.27
C GLU A 63 0.92 6.65 5.14
N VAL A 64 1.15 7.41 4.08
CA VAL A 64 2.41 8.10 3.82
C VAL A 64 2.09 9.55 3.51
N VAL A 65 2.74 10.48 4.20
CA VAL A 65 2.72 11.91 3.88
C VAL A 65 4.12 12.31 3.46
N PHE A 66 4.27 12.77 2.24
CA PHE A 66 5.57 13.09 1.65
C PHE A 66 6.15 14.36 2.27
N GLY A 67 7.44 14.30 2.61
CA GLY A 67 8.19 15.43 3.14
C GLY A 67 9.02 16.15 2.08
N SER A 68 9.63 17.27 2.46
CA SER A 68 10.42 18.16 1.59
C SER A 68 11.67 17.52 0.98
N THR A 69 12.16 16.40 1.53
CA THR A 69 13.32 15.67 1.00
C THR A 69 12.92 14.31 0.39
N THR A 70 11.63 14.09 0.15
CA THR A 70 11.15 12.92 -0.60
C THR A 70 11.68 12.98 -2.03
N ASN A 71 12.23 11.86 -2.52
CA ASN A 71 12.59 11.70 -3.92
C ASN A 71 11.56 10.79 -4.59
N PHE A 72 10.80 11.33 -5.52
CA PHE A 72 9.73 10.63 -6.25
C PHE A 72 10.23 9.72 -7.38
N GLY A 73 11.54 9.78 -7.68
CA GLY A 73 12.11 9.22 -8.90
C GLY A 73 11.82 10.14 -10.10
N GLY A 74 12.70 10.13 -11.09
CA GLY A 74 12.51 10.84 -12.37
C GLY A 74 11.75 10.03 -13.43
N GLY A 75 10.98 9.02 -13.01
CA GLY A 75 10.31 8.08 -13.92
C GLY A 75 9.35 8.77 -14.88
N THR A 76 9.34 8.32 -16.15
CA THR A 76 8.26 8.63 -17.09
C THR A 76 7.04 7.76 -16.77
N GLY A 77 5.87 8.03 -17.36
CA GLY A 77 4.59 7.31 -17.10
C GLY A 77 4.55 5.80 -17.41
N SER A 78 5.70 5.14 -17.45
CA SER A 78 5.90 3.70 -17.59
C SER A 78 6.71 3.09 -16.43
N ASP A 79 7.33 3.92 -15.57
CA ASP A 79 8.08 3.49 -14.37
C ASP A 79 7.22 3.63 -13.11
N ASN A 80 6.18 2.81 -13.04
CA ASN A 80 5.12 2.85 -12.04
C ASN A 80 5.62 2.44 -10.65
N TRP A 81 5.09 3.10 -9.62
CA TRP A 81 5.46 2.84 -8.25
C TRP A 81 4.92 1.50 -7.74
N ARG A 82 5.77 0.84 -6.96
CA ARG A 82 5.49 -0.39 -6.24
C ARG A 82 5.85 -0.23 -4.78
N PHE A 83 4.95 -0.67 -3.92
CA PHE A 83 5.18 -0.76 -2.49
C PHE A 83 5.19 -2.22 -2.10
N SER A 84 6.14 -2.64 -1.26
CA SER A 84 6.14 -4.02 -0.78
C SER A 84 4.85 -4.34 -0.01
N LEU A 85 4.56 -5.61 0.25
CA LEU A 85 3.53 -6.03 1.19
C LEU A 85 4.16 -6.35 2.55
N PRO A 86 3.43 -6.17 3.68
CA PRO A 86 3.91 -6.58 4.99
C PRO A 86 4.02 -8.10 5.15
N VAL A 87 3.23 -8.86 4.37
CA VAL A 87 3.22 -10.32 4.31
C VAL A 87 3.07 -10.73 2.85
N THR A 88 3.76 -11.79 2.43
CA THR A 88 3.61 -12.32 1.07
C THR A 88 2.16 -12.74 0.81
N ALA A 89 1.59 -12.27 -0.30
CA ALA A 89 0.25 -12.65 -0.74
C ALA A 89 0.24 -14.05 -1.38
N ALA A 90 -0.87 -14.77 -1.25
CA ALA A 90 -1.07 -16.09 -1.85
C ALA A 90 -1.14 -16.04 -3.39
N SER A 91 -1.62 -14.94 -3.94
CA SER A 91 -1.81 -14.74 -5.38
C SER A 91 -1.83 -13.25 -5.73
N THR A 92 -1.83 -12.96 -7.03
CA THR A 92 -2.17 -11.63 -7.51
C THR A 92 -3.64 -11.32 -7.28
N VAL A 93 -3.97 -10.02 -7.13
CA VAL A 93 -5.33 -9.54 -6.82
C VAL A 93 -5.55 -8.21 -7.52
N ASN A 94 -6.59 -8.10 -8.36
CA ASN A 94 -6.90 -6.87 -9.12
C ASN A 94 -7.58 -5.77 -8.30
N ALA A 95 -8.11 -6.09 -7.13
CA ALA A 95 -8.75 -5.14 -6.22
C ALA A 95 -8.51 -5.60 -4.78
N ALA A 96 -7.32 -5.30 -4.26
CA ALA A 96 -6.94 -5.66 -2.90
C ALA A 96 -7.37 -4.59 -1.87
N GLY A 97 -7.82 -3.42 -2.31
CA GLY A 97 -8.23 -2.34 -1.43
C GLY A 97 -8.39 -1.01 -2.16
N HIS A 98 -8.64 0.05 -1.40
CA HIS A 98 -8.89 1.39 -1.91
C HIS A 98 -7.99 2.40 -1.22
N PHE A 99 -7.59 3.41 -2.00
CA PHE A 99 -6.64 4.42 -1.61
C PHE A 99 -7.15 5.80 -2.03
N GLU A 100 -6.98 6.76 -1.15
CA GLU A 100 -7.08 8.17 -1.44
C GLU A 100 -5.67 8.71 -1.69
N LEU A 101 -5.55 9.50 -2.75
CA LEU A 101 -4.37 10.25 -3.14
C LEU A 101 -4.69 11.71 -2.90
N ASP A 102 -4.01 12.32 -1.93
CA ASP A 102 -4.25 13.68 -1.47
C ASP A 102 -3.15 14.60 -1.97
N HIS A 103 -3.50 15.53 -2.86
CA HIS A 103 -2.63 16.59 -3.33
C HIS A 103 -3.19 17.90 -2.75
N SER A 104 -2.66 18.39 -1.63
CA SER A 104 -3.14 19.63 -0.96
C SER A 104 -4.56 19.66 -0.36
N GLY A 105 -5.17 18.53 0.01
CA GLY A 105 -6.42 18.48 0.80
C GLY A 105 -7.71 18.66 0.00
N PHE A 106 -7.67 19.41 -1.09
CA PHE A 106 -8.79 19.67 -1.99
C PHE A 106 -8.68 18.94 -3.33
N VAL A 107 -7.47 18.54 -3.73
CA VAL A 107 -7.23 17.69 -4.89
C VAL A 107 -7.10 16.25 -4.44
N ARG A 108 -8.24 15.61 -4.19
CA ARG A 108 -8.30 14.21 -3.78
C ARG A 108 -8.80 13.32 -4.90
N THR A 109 -8.05 12.27 -5.16
CA THR A 109 -8.37 11.25 -6.16
C THR A 109 -8.42 9.89 -5.49
N TYR A 110 -9.38 9.05 -5.90
CA TYR A 110 -9.46 7.68 -5.43
C TYR A 110 -8.83 6.70 -6.42
N GLY A 111 -8.10 5.73 -5.89
CA GLY A 111 -7.51 4.62 -6.61
C GLY A 111 -7.83 3.29 -5.92
N ARG A 112 -7.66 2.20 -6.67
CA ARG A 112 -7.65 0.84 -6.14
C ARG A 112 -6.23 0.34 -6.00
N ALA A 113 -5.96 -0.47 -5.00
CA ALA A 113 -4.72 -1.22 -4.94
C ALA A 113 -4.85 -2.55 -5.68
N ARG A 114 -3.77 -2.91 -6.38
CA ARG A 114 -3.63 -4.20 -7.06
C ARG A 114 -2.35 -4.87 -6.61
N ILE A 115 -2.44 -6.16 -6.31
CA ILE A 115 -1.28 -7.00 -6.03
C ILE A 115 -0.86 -7.62 -7.36
N THR A 116 0.20 -7.09 -7.97
CA THR A 116 0.68 -7.52 -9.31
C THR A 116 1.79 -8.56 -9.24
N THR A 117 2.46 -8.65 -8.09
CA THR A 117 3.27 -9.80 -7.69
C THR A 117 2.92 -10.17 -6.26
N THR A 118 3.25 -11.37 -5.80
CA THR A 118 2.95 -11.82 -4.43
C THR A 118 3.66 -11.02 -3.33
N SER A 119 4.54 -10.07 -3.68
CA SER A 119 5.36 -9.31 -2.74
C SER A 119 5.11 -7.80 -2.75
N VAL A 120 4.35 -7.28 -3.71
CA VAL A 120 4.14 -5.84 -3.89
C VAL A 120 2.69 -5.53 -4.27
N PHE A 121 2.27 -4.30 -3.98
CA PHE A 121 1.09 -3.71 -4.57
C PHE A 121 1.43 -2.43 -5.34
N GLU A 122 0.56 -2.13 -6.30
CA GLU A 122 0.54 -0.91 -7.11
C GLU A 122 -0.81 -0.22 -6.87
N ILE A 123 -0.87 1.09 -7.05
CA ILE A 123 -2.12 1.84 -6.97
C ILE A 123 -2.52 2.28 -8.37
N GLU A 124 -3.74 1.97 -8.75
CA GLU A 124 -4.34 2.37 -10.02
C GLU A 124 -5.45 3.39 -9.78
N VAL A 125 -5.32 4.55 -10.38
CA VAL A 125 -6.36 5.57 -10.47
C VAL A 125 -7.32 5.18 -11.58
N SER A 126 -8.47 4.64 -11.18
CA SER A 126 -9.56 4.23 -12.09
C SER A 126 -10.86 5.00 -11.83
N THR A 127 -10.79 6.09 -11.05
CA THR A 127 -11.96 6.91 -10.65
C THR A 127 -11.65 8.41 -10.75
N GLY A 128 -12.66 9.26 -10.57
CA GLY A 128 -12.56 10.72 -10.69
C GLY A 128 -12.08 11.43 -9.41
N ARG A 129 -11.86 12.74 -9.52
CA ARG A 129 -11.57 13.63 -8.39
C ARG A 129 -12.85 14.00 -7.63
N VAL A 130 -12.71 14.28 -6.34
CA VAL A 130 -13.83 14.68 -5.46
C VAL A 130 -14.45 16.03 -5.84
N ASP A 131 -13.70 16.88 -6.56
CA ASP A 131 -14.13 18.21 -7.01
C ASP A 131 -14.92 18.19 -8.33
N GLY A 132 -15.20 17.01 -8.88
CA GLY A 132 -15.91 16.85 -10.16
C GLY A 132 -15.04 17.10 -11.39
N THR A 133 -13.74 17.38 -11.22
CA THR A 133 -12.79 17.55 -12.32
C THR A 133 -12.36 16.18 -12.87
N THR A 134 -12.19 16.07 -14.18
CA THR A 134 -11.68 14.85 -14.80
C THR A 134 -10.22 14.63 -14.42
N THR A 135 -9.92 13.46 -13.83
CA THR A 135 -8.53 13.03 -13.63
C THR A 135 -7.85 12.89 -14.99
N THR A 136 -6.90 13.77 -15.30
CA THR A 136 -6.31 13.85 -16.65
C THR A 136 -5.30 12.72 -16.89
N ASN A 137 -4.63 12.22 -15.84
CA ASN A 137 -3.71 11.08 -15.90
C ASN A 137 -4.26 9.93 -15.05
N ALA A 138 -5.15 9.14 -15.62
CA ALA A 138 -5.62 7.89 -15.03
C ALA A 138 -4.65 6.74 -15.36
N GLY A 139 -4.60 5.71 -14.51
CA GLY A 139 -3.67 4.59 -14.66
C GLY A 139 -2.91 4.30 -13.37
N LEU A 140 -1.80 3.57 -13.50
CA LEU A 140 -0.91 3.32 -12.37
C LEU A 140 -0.23 4.61 -11.92
N ILE A 141 -0.07 4.80 -10.61
CA ILE A 141 0.62 5.96 -10.08
C ILE A 141 2.13 5.85 -10.29
N ASP A 142 2.75 7.00 -10.52
CA ASP A 142 4.18 7.19 -10.75
C ASP A 142 4.58 8.62 -10.31
N ALA A 143 5.77 9.08 -10.67
CA ALA A 143 6.26 10.41 -10.30
C ALA A 143 5.45 11.60 -10.86
N LEU A 144 4.68 11.37 -11.93
CA LEU A 144 3.86 12.35 -12.66
C LEU A 144 2.36 12.04 -12.60
N THR A 145 1.99 10.80 -12.25
CA THR A 145 0.61 10.30 -12.24
C THR A 145 0.10 10.04 -10.80
N PRO A 146 -1.12 10.51 -10.44
CA PRO A 146 -2.07 11.24 -11.28
C PRO A 146 -1.67 12.69 -11.52
N GLU A 147 -0.91 13.28 -10.60
CA GLU A 147 -0.39 14.65 -10.64
C GLU A 147 1.05 14.64 -10.10
N THR A 148 1.79 15.72 -10.37
CA THR A 148 3.16 15.85 -9.87
C THR A 148 3.15 16.00 -8.34
N TRP A 149 3.77 15.04 -7.66
CA TRP A 149 3.81 14.98 -6.22
C TRP A 149 4.73 16.03 -5.60
N ALA A 150 4.35 16.53 -4.43
CA ALA A 150 5.03 17.57 -3.68
C ALA A 150 5.07 17.28 -2.17
N ASN A 151 5.76 18.15 -1.44
CA ASN A 151 5.76 18.14 0.02
C ASN A 151 4.34 18.36 0.57
N GLY A 152 3.91 17.52 1.51
CA GLY A 152 2.59 17.55 2.13
C GLY A 152 1.54 16.69 1.43
N ASP A 153 1.83 16.17 0.23
CA ASP A 153 0.95 15.23 -0.44
C ASP A 153 0.93 13.88 0.27
N GLY A 154 -0.19 13.16 0.16
CA GLY A 154 -0.44 11.95 0.92
C GLY A 154 -1.01 10.81 0.12
N ILE A 155 -0.67 9.59 0.52
CA ILE A 155 -1.29 8.35 0.05
C ILE A 155 -1.82 7.63 1.28
N ARG A 156 -3.13 7.35 1.31
CA ARG A 156 -3.77 6.69 2.45
C ARG A 156 -4.84 5.71 2.02
N GLY A 157 -4.87 4.55 2.65
CA GLY A 157 -5.82 3.51 2.26
C GLY A 157 -5.68 2.25 3.07
N THR A 158 -6.42 1.23 2.63
CA THR A 158 -6.37 -0.10 3.24
C THR A 158 -6.12 -1.18 2.20
N LEU A 159 -5.56 -2.30 2.66
CA LEU A 159 -5.38 -3.52 1.91
C LEU A 159 -6.02 -4.67 2.67
N HIS A 160 -6.68 -5.56 1.92
CA HIS A 160 -7.23 -6.82 2.39
C HIS A 160 -6.87 -7.90 1.37
N TYR A 161 -6.10 -8.89 1.79
CA TYR A 161 -5.66 -9.96 0.90
C TYR A 161 -5.36 -11.24 1.67
N ARG A 162 -5.23 -12.34 0.94
CA ARG A 162 -4.87 -13.63 1.48
C ARG A 162 -3.34 -13.78 1.52
N SER A 163 -2.75 -14.15 2.65
CA SER A 163 -1.33 -14.49 2.77
C SER A 163 -1.04 -15.87 2.16
N ALA A 164 0.19 -16.05 1.67
CA ALA A 164 0.71 -17.36 1.27
C ALA A 164 0.90 -18.31 2.47
#